data_AF-A0A8J7X029-F1
#
_entry.id   AF-A0A8J7X029-F1
#
_cell.length_a   1.000
_cell.length_b   1.000
_cell.length_c   1.000
_cell.angle_alpha   90.00
_cell.angle_beta   90.00
_cell.angle_gamma   90.00
#
_symmetry.space_group_name_H-M   'P 1'
#
loop_
_entity.id
_entity.type
_entity.pdbx_description
1 polymer ?
#
loop_
_entity_poly.entity_id
_entity_poly.type
_entity_poly.pdbx_seq_one_letter_code
_entity_poly.pdbx_strand_id
1 'polypeptide(L)'
;MTKSQNFLTFRVYPLDLNVRAAKGLTLRQALEENGIHVESPCDGEGICGQCKVRIHPPLAAPETPHTNISPQEAREGVRLACQAVPTQDIDVYLPPTYRLEAGTSSPQDLVLMGRSKPVGEILPAVQVRKEPDGYRFRHEEQGEREHLLPNWKEGYTPLGLALDVGTTTLAVSLLCLDSGRQLGSTGRLNPQVDYGHDVLTRIQKASTPEGLDQLATSVQSALADMILEVCEQAGKDPEQILDAVIGGNTTMLEICAREDPSPLGQKPFRVSLSSGCSYPASRFGLNIHPQAMVYVPPVVHAFVGSDISAGLVAIEDFFGSKRRMLFLDVGTNGEMGLSSKGMHLVTSTAAGPAFEGSGLHSGMRAAPGAVQEVSFDGRDLKLKVIGSGFEPLGICGSGLLDLVHTLLKLGIVDPSGRLLQRDEISDLPGSLFARMQELDGKPAVFLGADVWLTQADIRQLQLAKGAVRTGIDFLLDKAGLESQGLERIVIGGGFGNVLRPASLEGVGMLPPGTVDKVVFAGNTSQLGCARLLLSSSLRRTLEQDMAQVE
;
A
#
# COMPACT_ATOMS: atom_id res chain seq x y z
N MET A 1 26.22 -22.73 -31.73
CA MET A 1 25.10 -23.53 -31.20
C MET A 1 24.40 -22.70 -30.14
N THR A 2 23.20 -22.23 -30.45
CA THR A 2 22.34 -21.42 -29.59
C THR A 2 22.00 -22.16 -28.30
N LYS A 3 22.34 -21.60 -27.13
CA LYS A 3 21.91 -22.09 -25.82
C LYS A 3 20.38 -22.20 -25.84
N SER A 4 19.86 -23.42 -25.73
CA SER A 4 18.41 -23.67 -25.68
C SER A 4 17.79 -22.89 -24.52
N GLN A 5 16.70 -22.18 -24.78
CA GLN A 5 15.92 -21.50 -23.74
C GLN A 5 15.47 -22.54 -22.70
N ASN A 6 15.95 -22.36 -21.45
CA ASN A 6 15.73 -23.26 -20.31
C ASN A 6 14.45 -22.97 -19.52
N PHE A 7 13.58 -22.13 -20.06
CA PHE A 7 12.38 -21.62 -19.39
C PHE A 7 11.14 -21.90 -20.24
N LEU A 8 10.00 -21.98 -19.57
CA LEU A 8 8.65 -21.98 -20.16
C LEU A 8 7.92 -20.71 -19.74
N THR A 9 6.99 -20.27 -20.58
CA THR A 9 6.11 -19.13 -20.33
C THR A 9 4.68 -19.61 -20.12
N PHE A 10 4.02 -19.08 -19.09
CA PHE A 10 2.65 -19.42 -18.73
C PHE A 10 1.81 -18.15 -18.69
N ARG A 11 0.67 -18.12 -19.36
CA ARG A 11 -0.31 -17.05 -19.19
C ARG A 11 -1.39 -17.49 -18.22
N VAL A 12 -1.55 -16.79 -17.10
CA VAL A 12 -2.39 -17.21 -15.98
C VAL A 12 -3.66 -16.37 -15.90
N TYR A 13 -4.82 -17.03 -15.98
CA TYR A 13 -6.15 -16.44 -15.91
C TYR A 13 -6.85 -16.79 -14.58
N PRO A 14 -7.70 -15.90 -14.02
CA PRO A 14 -8.16 -14.62 -14.55
C PRO A 14 -7.19 -13.44 -14.30
N LEU A 15 -6.01 -13.70 -13.74
CA LEU A 15 -5.05 -12.67 -13.34
C LEU A 15 -4.41 -11.92 -14.54
N ASP A 16 -4.51 -12.47 -15.75
CA ASP A 16 -3.86 -12.02 -16.99
C ASP A 16 -2.33 -11.82 -16.84
N LEU A 17 -1.69 -12.71 -16.07
CA LEU A 17 -0.25 -12.66 -15.78
C LEU A 17 0.54 -13.54 -16.72
N ASN A 18 1.65 -13.03 -17.27
CA ASN A 18 2.65 -13.88 -17.93
C ASN A 18 3.75 -14.21 -16.92
N VAL A 19 3.89 -15.50 -16.58
CA VAL A 19 4.90 -15.99 -15.63
C VAL A 19 5.92 -16.88 -16.35
N ARG A 20 7.17 -16.87 -15.86
CA ARG A 20 8.25 -17.68 -16.43
C ARG A 20 8.77 -18.62 -15.35
N ALA A 21 8.97 -19.88 -15.70
CA ALA A 21 9.54 -20.87 -14.79
C ALA A 21 10.54 -21.79 -15.51
N ALA A 22 11.47 -22.35 -14.76
CA ALA A 22 12.44 -23.31 -15.29
C ALA A 22 11.73 -24.58 -15.79
N LYS A 23 12.26 -25.18 -16.88
CA LYS A 23 11.76 -26.47 -17.37
C LYS A 23 11.94 -27.56 -16.31
N GLY A 24 10.95 -28.43 -16.17
CA GLY A 24 10.96 -29.57 -15.24
C GLY A 24 10.30 -29.32 -13.88
N LEU A 25 9.84 -28.10 -13.61
CA LEU A 25 9.03 -27.79 -12.43
C LEU A 25 7.57 -28.21 -12.62
N THR A 26 6.91 -28.57 -11.52
CA THR A 26 5.44 -28.73 -11.50
C THR A 26 4.74 -27.38 -11.68
N LEU A 27 3.49 -27.37 -12.14
CA LEU A 27 2.71 -26.14 -12.25
C LEU A 27 2.57 -25.43 -10.90
N ARG A 28 2.44 -26.16 -9.80
CA ARG A 28 2.41 -25.58 -8.46
C ARG A 28 3.70 -24.80 -8.17
N GLN A 29 4.86 -25.44 -8.34
CA GLN A 29 6.15 -24.79 -8.12
C GLN A 29 6.37 -23.61 -9.07
N ALA A 30 6.04 -23.76 -10.35
CA ALA A 30 6.14 -22.70 -11.34
C ALA A 30 5.26 -21.49 -11.00
N LEU A 31 4.05 -21.72 -10.47
CA LEU A 31 3.14 -20.67 -10.03
C LEU A 31 3.60 -20.04 -8.70
N GLU A 32 4.08 -20.84 -7.75
CA GLU A 32 4.58 -20.38 -6.44
C GLU A 32 5.86 -19.54 -6.56
N GLU A 33 6.81 -19.92 -7.42
CA GLU A 33 7.99 -19.10 -7.75
C GLU A 33 7.59 -17.72 -8.30
N ASN A 34 6.37 -17.60 -8.81
CA ASN A 34 5.79 -16.38 -9.34
C ASN A 34 4.69 -15.81 -8.42
N GLY A 35 4.65 -16.17 -7.14
CA GLY A 35 3.74 -15.61 -6.14
C GLY A 35 2.26 -15.94 -6.36
N ILE A 36 1.96 -17.00 -7.11
CA ILE A 36 0.60 -17.50 -7.34
C ILE A 36 0.46 -18.82 -6.59
N HIS A 37 -0.15 -18.76 -5.41
CA HIS A 37 -0.34 -19.95 -4.57
C HIS A 37 -1.63 -20.65 -4.92
N VAL A 38 -1.59 -21.94 -5.20
CA VAL A 38 -2.78 -22.77 -5.43
C VAL A 38 -2.98 -23.66 -4.20
N GLU A 39 -4.22 -23.82 -3.72
CA GLU A 39 -4.51 -24.62 -2.53
C GLU A 39 -3.92 -26.05 -2.63
N SER A 40 -3.01 -26.38 -1.72
CA SER A 40 -2.35 -27.68 -1.70
C SER A 40 -2.16 -28.19 -0.27
N PRO A 41 -3.26 -28.51 0.46
CA PRO A 41 -3.19 -28.97 1.85
C PRO A 41 -2.47 -30.31 2.04
N CYS A 42 -2.27 -31.09 0.97
CA CYS A 42 -1.50 -32.33 1.00
C CYS A 42 -0.01 -32.15 0.60
N ASP A 43 0.48 -30.92 0.56
CA ASP A 43 1.86 -30.55 0.21
C ASP A 43 2.41 -31.19 -1.09
N GLY A 44 1.53 -31.35 -2.07
CA GLY A 44 1.90 -31.83 -3.39
C GLY A 44 1.86 -33.34 -3.59
N GLU A 45 1.49 -34.14 -2.59
CA GLU A 45 1.33 -35.61 -2.68
C GLU A 45 0.24 -36.07 -3.68
N GLY A 46 -0.59 -35.15 -4.19
CA GLY A 46 -1.59 -35.46 -5.22
C GLY A 46 -2.85 -36.17 -4.70
N ILE A 47 -3.06 -36.22 -3.39
CA ILE A 47 -4.16 -36.99 -2.75
C ILE A 47 -5.42 -36.19 -2.39
N CYS A 48 -5.36 -34.86 -2.32
CA CYS A 48 -6.50 -34.03 -1.87
C CYS A 48 -7.37 -33.49 -3.01
N GLY A 49 -6.80 -33.33 -4.20
CA GLY A 49 -7.49 -32.79 -5.37
C GLY A 49 -7.81 -31.28 -5.36
N GLN A 50 -7.33 -30.52 -4.37
CA GLN A 50 -7.68 -29.10 -4.20
C GLN A 50 -6.89 -28.16 -5.14
N CYS A 51 -5.70 -28.57 -5.60
CA CYS A 51 -4.84 -27.76 -6.48
C CYS A 51 -5.27 -27.81 -7.97
N LYS A 52 -6.58 -27.89 -8.23
CA LYS A 52 -7.12 -28.08 -9.57
C LYS A 52 -6.92 -26.83 -10.43
N VAL A 53 -6.30 -26.99 -11.60
CA VAL A 53 -6.14 -25.94 -12.62
C VAL A 53 -6.51 -26.48 -13.99
N ARG A 54 -6.95 -25.63 -14.90
CA ARG A 54 -7.17 -26.01 -16.31
C ARG A 54 -6.06 -25.44 -17.18
N ILE A 55 -5.52 -26.21 -18.10
CA ILE A 55 -4.44 -25.78 -19.00
C ILE A 55 -4.86 -25.80 -20.47
N HIS A 56 -4.24 -24.96 -21.28
CA HIS A 56 -4.36 -24.98 -22.74
C HIS A 56 -2.99 -24.80 -23.42
N PRO A 57 -2.61 -25.64 -24.40
CA PRO A 57 -3.35 -26.80 -24.88
C PRO A 57 -3.35 -27.98 -23.87
N PRO A 58 -4.42 -28.81 -23.78
CA PRO A 58 -4.52 -29.90 -22.80
C PRO A 58 -3.38 -30.92 -22.83
N LEU A 59 -2.75 -31.11 -24.00
CA LEU A 59 -1.68 -32.09 -24.21
C LEU A 59 -0.30 -31.59 -23.75
N ALA A 60 -0.19 -30.33 -23.33
CA ALA A 60 1.08 -29.75 -22.91
C ALA A 60 1.56 -30.24 -21.54
N ALA A 61 0.69 -30.89 -20.75
CA ALA A 61 1.07 -31.64 -19.55
C ALA A 61 0.29 -32.97 -19.48
N PRO A 62 0.93 -34.06 -18.99
CA PRO A 62 0.26 -35.36 -18.80
C PRO A 62 -0.99 -35.26 -17.93
N GLU A 63 -1.96 -36.16 -18.15
CA GLU A 63 -3.12 -36.27 -17.26
C GLU A 63 -2.70 -36.65 -15.83
N THR A 64 -3.40 -36.08 -14.85
CA THR A 64 -3.18 -36.33 -13.42
C THR A 64 -4.45 -36.98 -12.85
N PRO A 65 -4.57 -38.33 -12.86
CA PRO A 65 -5.78 -39.02 -12.42
C PRO A 65 -6.09 -38.74 -10.95
N HIS A 66 -7.33 -38.38 -10.64
CA HIS A 66 -7.79 -38.15 -9.28
C HIS A 66 -9.31 -38.33 -9.20
N THR A 67 -9.84 -38.77 -8.05
CA THR A 67 -11.30 -38.95 -7.84
C THR A 67 -12.09 -37.66 -8.04
N ASN A 68 -11.47 -36.52 -7.77
CA ASN A 68 -12.04 -35.18 -7.99
C ASN A 68 -11.87 -34.65 -9.42
N ILE A 69 -11.30 -35.40 -10.36
CA ILE A 69 -11.19 -35.01 -11.79
C ILE A 69 -11.90 -36.07 -12.63
N SER A 70 -13.03 -35.69 -13.23
CA SER A 70 -13.77 -36.55 -14.13
C SER A 70 -13.01 -36.81 -15.46
N PRO A 71 -13.30 -37.90 -16.17
CA PRO A 71 -12.71 -38.16 -17.50
C PRO A 71 -13.02 -37.07 -18.54
N GLN A 72 -14.09 -36.30 -18.35
CA GLN A 72 -14.38 -35.15 -19.20
C GLN A 72 -13.46 -33.97 -18.87
N GLU A 73 -13.34 -33.60 -17.60
CA GLU A 73 -12.43 -32.54 -17.14
C GLU A 73 -10.99 -32.81 -17.54
N ALA A 74 -10.52 -34.07 -17.44
CA ALA A 74 -9.18 -34.45 -17.87
C ALA A 74 -8.95 -34.16 -19.37
N ARG A 75 -9.93 -34.46 -20.23
CA ARG A 75 -9.87 -34.17 -21.68
C ARG A 75 -9.89 -32.68 -21.99
N GLU A 76 -10.56 -31.89 -21.15
CA GLU A 76 -10.63 -30.42 -21.26
C GLU A 76 -9.38 -29.71 -20.69
N GLY A 77 -8.38 -30.47 -20.24
CA GLY A 77 -7.10 -29.94 -19.76
C GLY A 77 -7.07 -29.65 -18.25
N VAL A 78 -8.01 -30.18 -17.47
CA VAL A 78 -7.95 -30.06 -16.00
C VAL A 78 -6.88 -30.98 -15.44
N ARG A 79 -6.02 -30.45 -14.57
CA ARG A 79 -4.89 -31.12 -13.92
C ARG A 79 -4.79 -30.74 -12.44
N LEU A 80 -4.09 -31.56 -11.67
CA LEU A 80 -3.56 -31.20 -10.36
C LEU A 80 -2.27 -30.41 -10.56
N ALA A 81 -2.24 -29.14 -10.16
CA ALA A 81 -1.08 -28.28 -10.35
C ALA A 81 0.19 -28.85 -9.69
N CYS A 82 0.05 -29.58 -8.57
CA CYS A 82 1.17 -30.18 -7.88
C CYS A 82 1.81 -31.39 -8.58
N GLN A 83 1.14 -32.00 -9.55
CA GLN A 83 1.61 -33.20 -10.25
C GLN A 83 1.88 -32.94 -11.73
N ALA A 84 1.27 -31.90 -12.30
CA ALA A 84 1.42 -31.57 -13.71
C ALA A 84 2.76 -30.87 -13.99
N VAL A 85 3.59 -31.49 -14.83
CA VAL A 85 4.82 -30.89 -15.35
C VAL A 85 4.61 -30.51 -16.81
N PRO A 86 4.61 -29.21 -17.16
CA PRO A 86 4.41 -28.74 -18.52
C PRO A 86 5.67 -28.95 -19.38
N THR A 87 5.46 -29.27 -20.65
CA THR A 87 6.55 -29.55 -21.62
C THR A 87 6.80 -28.39 -22.59
N GLN A 88 5.87 -27.45 -22.67
CA GLN A 88 5.86 -26.28 -23.55
C GLN A 88 5.11 -25.12 -22.88
N ASP A 89 5.10 -23.96 -23.55
CA ASP A 89 4.34 -22.80 -23.12
C ASP A 89 2.82 -23.08 -23.14
N ILE A 90 2.11 -22.60 -22.13
CA ILE A 90 0.67 -22.88 -21.94
C ILE A 90 -0.07 -21.69 -21.33
N ASP A 91 -1.39 -21.69 -21.50
CA ASP A 91 -2.29 -20.90 -20.69
C ASP A 91 -2.75 -21.74 -19.49
N VAL A 92 -2.78 -21.13 -18.31
CA VAL A 92 -3.25 -21.73 -17.05
C VAL A 92 -4.48 -20.95 -16.59
N TYR A 93 -5.58 -21.63 -16.38
CA TYR A 93 -6.83 -21.09 -15.87
C TYR A 93 -7.02 -21.60 -14.45
N LEU A 94 -6.90 -20.67 -13.50
CA LEU A 94 -7.19 -20.91 -12.09
C LEU A 94 -8.72 -21.04 -11.89
N PRO A 95 -9.16 -21.69 -10.80
CA PRO A 95 -10.58 -21.77 -10.47
C PRO A 95 -11.23 -20.38 -10.41
N PRO A 96 -12.51 -20.22 -10.77
CA PRO A 96 -13.21 -18.92 -10.70
C PRO A 96 -13.26 -18.33 -9.27
N THR A 97 -13.14 -19.19 -8.26
CA THR A 97 -13.08 -18.81 -6.84
C THR A 97 -11.71 -18.30 -6.40
N TYR A 98 -10.69 -18.45 -7.25
CA TYR A 98 -9.33 -18.05 -6.93
C TYR A 98 -9.26 -16.56 -6.63
N ARG A 99 -8.74 -16.24 -5.45
CA ARG A 99 -8.34 -14.89 -5.08
C ARG A 99 -6.89 -14.93 -4.68
N LEU A 100 -6.13 -13.92 -5.09
CA LEU A 100 -4.78 -13.74 -4.57
C LEU A 100 -4.92 -13.51 -3.06
N GLU A 101 -4.42 -14.43 -2.23
CA GLU A 101 -4.49 -14.30 -0.79
C GLU A 101 -3.66 -13.09 -0.34
N ALA A 102 -4.28 -12.18 0.41
CA ALA A 102 -3.60 -11.12 1.11
C ALA A 102 -2.83 -11.73 2.29
N GLY A 103 -1.66 -12.32 2.02
CA GLY A 103 -0.89 -13.01 3.07
C GLY A 103 0.50 -13.51 2.70
N THR A 104 0.85 -13.72 1.43
CA THR A 104 2.18 -14.23 1.05
C THR A 104 2.91 -13.38 0.01
N SER A 105 2.24 -12.40 -0.60
CA SER A 105 2.87 -11.29 -1.30
C SER A 105 1.90 -10.13 -1.31
N SER A 106 2.18 -9.07 -0.55
CA SER A 106 1.47 -7.81 -0.66
C SER A 106 1.55 -7.28 -2.11
N PRO A 107 0.63 -6.40 -2.56
CA PRO A 107 0.85 -5.63 -3.78
C PRO A 107 2.21 -4.91 -3.80
N GLN A 108 2.80 -4.61 -2.63
CA GLN A 108 4.15 -4.07 -2.49
C GLN A 108 5.21 -5.12 -2.90
N ASP A 109 5.07 -6.38 -2.47
CA ASP A 109 5.93 -7.49 -2.88
C ASP A 109 5.87 -7.71 -4.39
N LEU A 110 4.71 -7.56 -5.02
CA LEU A 110 4.57 -7.68 -6.47
C LEU A 110 5.28 -6.55 -7.24
N VAL A 111 5.30 -5.33 -6.72
CA VAL A 111 6.01 -4.22 -7.38
C VAL A 111 7.52 -4.25 -7.10
N LEU A 112 7.93 -4.63 -5.90
CA LEU A 112 9.34 -4.82 -5.52
C LEU A 112 9.98 -6.05 -6.18
N MET A 113 9.21 -7.12 -6.45
CA MET A 113 9.65 -8.33 -7.17
C MET A 113 9.53 -8.23 -8.70
N GLY A 114 9.29 -7.03 -9.27
CA GLY A 114 9.44 -6.78 -10.71
C GLY A 114 8.18 -6.92 -11.58
N ARG A 115 6.99 -6.54 -11.10
CA ARG A 115 5.74 -6.47 -11.91
C ARG A 115 5.25 -5.09 -12.37
N SER A 116 5.98 -4.00 -12.13
CA SER A 116 6.09 -2.97 -13.20
C SER A 116 7.30 -3.34 -14.05
N LYS A 117 7.57 -2.67 -15.18
CA LYS A 117 8.88 -2.83 -15.87
C LYS A 117 10.02 -2.99 -14.84
N PRO A 118 11.01 -3.89 -15.08
CA PRO A 118 12.16 -4.02 -14.18
C PRO A 118 12.60 -2.61 -13.77
N VAL A 119 12.85 -2.39 -12.47
CA VAL A 119 13.43 -1.14 -11.95
C VAL A 119 14.63 -0.84 -12.84
N GLY A 120 14.45 0.08 -13.79
CA GLY A 120 15.18 0.14 -15.07
C GLY A 120 16.47 -0.69 -15.12
N GLU A 121 17.59 0.01 -15.10
CA GLU A 121 18.85 -0.54 -14.65
C GLU A 121 18.96 -0.22 -13.15
N ILE A 122 19.34 -1.18 -12.30
CA ILE A 122 19.56 -0.94 -10.87
C ILE A 122 20.82 -0.09 -10.75
N LEU A 123 20.64 1.18 -10.42
CA LEU A 123 21.67 2.21 -10.37
C LEU A 123 21.55 2.98 -9.04
N PRO A 124 21.79 2.34 -7.89
CA PRO A 124 21.74 3.00 -6.60
C PRO A 124 22.78 4.13 -6.52
N ALA A 125 22.54 5.11 -5.64
CA ALA A 125 23.47 6.23 -5.43
C ALA A 125 24.81 5.79 -4.81
N VAL A 126 24.86 4.56 -4.28
CA VAL A 126 26.07 3.93 -3.74
C VAL A 126 26.68 3.01 -4.78
N GLN A 127 27.96 3.22 -5.06
CA GLN A 127 28.77 2.34 -5.89
C GLN A 127 29.82 1.66 -5.03
N VAL A 128 29.85 0.33 -5.03
CA VAL A 128 30.82 -0.45 -4.28
C VAL A 128 31.80 -1.12 -5.23
N ARG A 129 33.09 -1.07 -4.90
CA ARG A 129 34.18 -1.67 -5.69
C ARG A 129 35.07 -2.51 -4.78
N LYS A 130 35.62 -3.57 -5.35
CA LYS A 130 36.64 -4.40 -4.71
C LYS A 130 38.02 -3.89 -5.10
N GLU A 131 38.83 -3.57 -4.12
CA GLU A 131 40.23 -3.15 -4.24
C GLU A 131 41.16 -4.19 -3.57
N PRO A 132 42.49 -4.13 -3.79
CA PRO A 132 43.43 -5.07 -3.18
C PRO A 132 43.44 -5.07 -1.64
N ASP A 133 43.09 -3.95 -1.02
CA ASP A 133 43.10 -3.74 0.43
C ASP A 133 41.72 -3.90 1.10
N GLY A 134 40.67 -4.21 0.34
CA GLY A 134 39.31 -4.40 0.85
C GLY A 134 38.25 -3.93 -0.13
N TYR A 135 37.05 -3.68 0.38
CA TYR A 135 35.98 -3.05 -0.41
C TYR A 135 35.95 -1.56 -0.12
N ARG A 136 35.58 -0.76 -1.12
CA ARG A 136 35.37 0.67 -0.98
C ARG A 136 34.02 1.03 -1.55
N PHE A 137 33.33 1.96 -0.91
CA PHE A 137 32.13 2.54 -1.51
C PHE A 137 32.27 4.04 -1.69
N ARG A 138 31.54 4.52 -2.68
CA ARG A 138 31.36 5.93 -2.99
C ARG A 138 29.88 6.22 -3.08
N HIS A 139 29.46 7.32 -2.47
CA HIS A 139 28.11 7.85 -2.60
C HIS A 139 28.13 9.04 -3.57
N GLU A 140 27.22 9.09 -4.55
CA GLU A 140 27.22 10.14 -5.60
C GLU A 140 27.22 11.57 -5.02
N GLU A 141 26.45 11.83 -3.96
CA GLU A 141 26.37 13.12 -3.27
C GLU A 141 27.66 13.56 -2.55
N GLN A 142 28.61 12.64 -2.36
CA GLN A 142 29.89 12.94 -1.69
C GLN A 142 31.04 13.13 -2.70
N GLY A 143 30.72 13.25 -3.99
CA GLY A 143 31.68 13.45 -5.06
C GLY A 143 32.63 12.26 -5.22
N GLU A 144 33.94 12.52 -5.31
CA GLU A 144 34.98 11.50 -5.48
C GLU A 144 35.42 10.84 -4.16
N ARG A 145 34.79 11.18 -3.03
CA ARG A 145 35.19 10.64 -1.73
C ARG A 145 34.82 9.16 -1.63
N GLU A 146 35.82 8.33 -1.37
CA GLU A 146 35.66 6.90 -1.13
C GLU A 146 35.87 6.55 0.34
N HIS A 147 35.14 5.54 0.81
CA HIS A 147 35.24 5.04 2.17
C HIS A 147 35.59 3.55 2.17
N LEU A 148 36.59 3.19 2.97
CA LEU A 148 36.99 1.80 3.16
C LEU A 148 35.92 1.05 3.96
N LEU A 149 35.62 -0.17 3.53
CA LEU A 149 34.74 -1.12 4.18
C LEU A 149 35.58 -2.30 4.70
N PRO A 150 36.29 -2.12 5.84
CA PRO A 150 37.30 -3.09 6.30
C PRO A 150 36.70 -4.44 6.70
N ASN A 151 35.40 -4.46 7.02
CA ASN A 151 34.68 -5.65 7.48
C ASN A 151 34.02 -6.45 6.33
N TRP A 152 34.07 -5.96 5.09
CA TRP A 152 33.45 -6.64 3.94
C TRP A 152 34.27 -7.85 3.47
N LYS A 153 33.62 -9.00 3.36
CA LYS A 153 34.18 -10.26 2.84
C LYS A 153 33.43 -10.70 1.57
N GLU A 154 33.94 -11.72 0.90
CA GLU A 154 33.24 -12.35 -0.23
C GLU A 154 31.84 -12.83 0.21
N GLY A 155 30.79 -12.39 -0.51
CA GLY A 155 29.38 -12.60 -0.14
C GLY A 155 28.70 -11.42 0.59
N TYR A 156 29.42 -10.32 0.85
CA TYR A 156 28.81 -9.08 1.35
C TYR A 156 27.89 -8.46 0.30
N THR A 157 26.76 -7.93 0.74
CA THR A 157 25.74 -7.31 -0.12
C THR A 157 25.50 -5.89 0.36
N PRO A 158 25.67 -4.84 -0.47
CA PRO A 158 25.29 -3.48 -0.10
C PRO A 158 23.79 -3.43 0.15
N LEU A 159 23.41 -2.86 1.28
CA LEU A 159 22.00 -2.71 1.67
C LEU A 159 21.60 -1.25 1.70
N GLY A 160 20.29 -1.03 1.58
CA GLY A 160 19.70 0.28 1.82
C GLY A 160 18.32 0.18 2.45
N LEU A 161 17.81 1.32 2.92
CA LEU A 161 16.52 1.41 3.59
C LEU A 161 15.53 2.25 2.78
N ALA A 162 14.30 1.75 2.66
CA ALA A 162 13.15 2.54 2.27
C ALA A 162 12.28 2.77 3.51
N LEU A 163 12.20 4.02 3.96
CA LEU A 163 11.52 4.44 5.18
C LEU A 163 10.25 5.22 4.80
N ASP A 164 9.17 4.98 5.54
CA ASP A 164 7.92 5.73 5.48
C ASP A 164 7.52 6.15 6.89
N VAL A 165 7.54 7.46 7.15
CA VAL A 165 7.26 8.07 8.45
C VAL A 165 5.88 8.72 8.39
N GLY A 166 4.85 7.90 8.56
CA GLY A 166 3.46 8.35 8.63
C GLY A 166 3.10 8.88 10.03
N THR A 167 2.02 9.65 10.09
CA THR A 167 1.48 10.18 11.37
C THR A 167 1.08 9.04 12.30
N THR A 168 0.39 8.03 11.78
CA THR A 168 -0.06 6.86 12.55
C THR A 168 0.92 5.70 12.48
N THR A 169 1.52 5.43 11.32
CA THR A 169 2.32 4.20 11.10
C THR A 169 3.71 4.55 10.61
N LEU A 170 4.70 3.85 11.15
CA LEU A 170 6.07 3.81 10.62
C LEU A 170 6.25 2.52 9.84
N ALA A 171 6.95 2.59 8.71
CA ALA A 171 7.34 1.39 7.95
C ALA A 171 8.80 1.47 7.51
N VAL A 172 9.50 0.34 7.64
CA VAL A 172 10.91 0.19 7.26
C VAL A 172 11.02 -1.03 6.34
N SER A 173 11.64 -0.85 5.18
CA SER A 173 12.02 -1.95 4.28
C SER A 173 13.52 -1.98 4.07
N LEU A 174 14.11 -3.16 4.17
CA LEU A 174 15.52 -3.43 3.93
C LEU A 174 15.70 -4.03 2.54
N LEU A 175 16.52 -3.41 1.69
CA LEU A 175 16.72 -3.81 0.30
C LEU A 175 18.18 -4.13 0.01
N CYS A 176 18.40 -5.13 -0.84
CA CYS A 176 19.67 -5.38 -1.50
C CYS A 176 19.87 -4.38 -2.64
N LEU A 177 20.93 -3.56 -2.58
CA LEU A 177 21.20 -2.54 -3.59
C LEU A 177 21.72 -3.12 -4.91
N ASP A 178 22.30 -4.32 -4.90
CA ASP A 178 22.77 -4.99 -6.13
C ASP A 178 21.61 -5.62 -6.92
N SER A 179 20.68 -6.26 -6.21
CA SER A 179 19.63 -7.08 -6.81
C SER A 179 18.24 -6.45 -6.76
N GLY A 180 18.07 -5.36 -6.01
CA GLY A 180 16.78 -4.71 -5.79
C GLY A 180 15.81 -5.49 -4.91
N ARG A 181 16.23 -6.66 -4.39
CA ARG A 181 15.35 -7.56 -3.63
C ARG A 181 15.12 -7.01 -2.24
N GLN A 182 13.86 -6.91 -1.82
CA GLN A 182 13.50 -6.68 -0.42
C GLN A 182 13.88 -7.91 0.42
N LEU A 183 14.72 -7.70 1.44
CA LEU A 183 15.21 -8.72 2.36
C LEU A 183 14.32 -8.87 3.60
N GLY A 184 13.60 -7.80 3.95
CA GLY A 184 12.66 -7.78 5.06
C GLY A 184 11.94 -6.44 5.13
N SER A 185 10.83 -6.41 5.85
CA SER A 185 10.08 -5.19 6.14
C SER A 185 9.39 -5.33 7.50
N THR A 186 9.33 -4.24 8.25
CA THR A 186 8.59 -4.17 9.51
C THR A 186 7.78 -2.86 9.58
N GLY A 187 6.67 -2.90 10.31
CA GLY A 187 5.76 -1.77 10.46
C GLY A 187 5.31 -1.66 11.92
N ARG A 188 5.25 -0.44 12.46
CA ARG A 188 4.85 -0.19 13.84
C ARG A 188 3.94 1.04 13.95
N LEU A 189 3.21 1.11 15.05
CA LEU A 189 2.52 2.34 15.44
C LEU A 189 3.58 3.43 15.70
N ASN A 190 3.38 4.62 15.14
CA ASN A 190 4.25 5.76 15.41
C ASN A 190 4.07 6.17 16.88
N PRO A 191 5.11 6.07 17.74
CA PRO A 191 5.00 6.35 19.17
C PRO A 191 4.65 7.81 19.48
N GLN A 192 4.76 8.71 18.50
CA GLN A 192 4.34 10.09 18.64
C GLN A 192 2.83 10.24 18.91
N VAL A 193 2.02 9.18 18.75
CA VAL A 193 0.62 9.15 19.18
C VAL A 193 0.43 9.49 20.65
N ASP A 194 1.43 9.23 21.50
CA ASP A 194 1.41 9.56 22.94
C ASP A 194 1.42 11.07 23.19
N TYR A 195 1.84 11.87 22.21
CA TYR A 195 1.94 13.33 22.28
C TYR A 195 0.90 14.05 21.42
N GLY A 196 0.18 13.32 20.56
CA GLY A 196 -0.83 13.89 19.68
C GLY A 196 -1.29 12.90 18.60
N HIS A 197 -2.60 12.84 18.39
CA HIS A 197 -3.23 11.97 17.39
C HIS A 197 -3.18 12.52 15.96
N ASP A 198 -2.91 13.82 15.79
CA ASP A 198 -2.83 14.48 14.49
C ASP A 198 -1.59 15.38 14.36
N VAL A 199 -1.37 15.86 13.13
CA VAL A 199 -0.24 16.70 12.74
C VAL A 199 -0.22 18.03 13.49
N LEU A 200 -1.36 18.70 13.66
CA LEU A 200 -1.43 20.02 14.29
C LEU A 200 -1.08 19.98 15.78
N THR A 201 -1.58 18.96 16.49
CA THR A 201 -1.28 18.74 17.90
C THR A 201 0.22 18.48 18.09
N ARG A 202 0.83 17.73 17.17
CA ARG A 202 2.29 17.49 17.18
C ARG A 202 3.09 18.74 16.84
N ILE A 203 2.66 19.58 15.90
CA ILE A 203 3.27 20.89 15.62
C ILE A 203 3.24 21.75 16.89
N GLN A 204 2.10 21.82 17.57
CA GLN A 204 1.97 22.59 18.81
C GLN A 204 2.89 22.05 19.90
N LYS A 205 2.98 20.72 20.06
CA LYS A 205 3.90 20.12 21.03
C LYS A 205 5.36 20.41 20.67
N ALA A 206 5.72 20.33 19.39
CA ALA A 206 7.07 20.59 18.90
C ALA A 206 7.45 22.08 18.85
N SER A 207 6.52 23.00 19.17
CA SER A 207 6.82 24.44 19.15
C SER A 207 7.71 24.90 20.31
N THR A 208 8.11 24.00 21.22
CA THR A 208 9.14 24.26 22.23
C THR A 208 10.33 23.33 22.00
N PRO A 209 11.57 23.75 22.32
CA PRO A 209 12.75 22.91 22.17
C PRO A 209 12.62 21.55 22.87
N GLU A 210 12.04 21.51 24.06
CA GLU A 210 11.83 20.28 24.83
C GLU A 210 10.79 19.37 24.17
N GLY A 211 9.71 19.94 23.64
CA GLY A 211 8.68 19.17 22.97
C GLY A 211 9.13 18.62 21.62
N LEU A 212 9.94 19.38 20.87
CA LEU A 212 10.60 18.92 19.65
C LEU A 212 11.57 17.76 19.96
N ASP A 213 12.41 17.92 20.99
CA ASP A 213 13.35 16.88 21.42
C ASP A 213 12.63 15.59 21.81
N GLN A 214 11.54 15.68 22.56
CA GLN A 214 10.71 14.52 22.94
C GLN A 214 10.13 13.80 21.71
N LEU A 215 9.48 14.54 20.81
CA LEU A 215 8.84 13.98 19.62
C LEU A 215 9.86 13.39 18.64
N ALA A 216 11.00 14.06 18.43
CA ALA A 216 12.08 13.60 17.58
C ALA A 216 12.74 12.34 18.15
N THR A 217 13.08 12.34 19.44
CA THR A 217 13.67 11.18 20.12
C THR A 217 12.74 9.97 20.07
N SER A 218 11.44 10.19 20.21
CA SER A 218 10.40 9.16 20.13
C SER A 218 10.40 8.46 18.77
N VAL A 219 10.35 9.21 17.67
CA VAL A 219 10.34 8.62 16.31
C VAL A 219 11.70 8.05 15.91
N GLN A 220 12.80 8.73 16.24
CA GLN A 220 14.15 8.26 15.90
C GLN A 220 14.48 6.94 16.61
N SER A 221 14.14 6.82 17.90
CA SER A 221 14.32 5.56 18.64
C SER A 221 13.51 4.42 18.04
N ALA A 222 12.24 4.66 17.68
CA ALA A 222 11.41 3.64 17.04
C ALA A 222 11.96 3.19 15.68
N LEU A 223 12.45 4.12 14.85
CA LEU A 223 13.10 3.77 13.59
C LEU A 223 14.38 2.95 13.82
N ALA A 224 15.20 3.33 14.80
CA ALA A 224 16.41 2.58 15.16
C ALA A 224 16.08 1.14 15.58
N ASP A 225 15.08 0.94 16.44
CA ASP A 225 14.62 -0.39 16.87
C ASP A 225 14.08 -1.22 15.68
N MET A 226 13.32 -0.60 14.78
CA MET A 226 12.80 -1.26 13.58
C MET A 226 13.90 -1.66 12.60
N ILE A 227 14.96 -0.84 12.47
CA ILE A 227 16.13 -1.15 11.65
C ILE A 227 16.88 -2.36 12.22
N LEU A 228 17.08 -2.41 13.54
CA LEU A 228 17.69 -3.56 14.20
C LEU A 228 16.85 -4.82 13.98
N GLU A 229 15.54 -4.74 14.21
CA GLU A 229 14.61 -5.86 14.02
C GLU A 229 14.68 -6.43 12.59
N VAL A 230 14.58 -5.58 11.56
CA VAL A 230 14.60 -6.06 10.17
C VAL A 230 15.97 -6.61 9.76
N CYS A 231 17.06 -6.06 10.31
CA CYS A 231 18.40 -6.60 10.11
C CYS A 231 18.58 -7.97 10.75
N GLU A 232 18.11 -8.16 11.99
CA GLU A 232 18.14 -9.44 12.70
C GLU A 232 17.33 -10.51 11.95
N GLN A 233 16.11 -10.17 11.50
CA GLN A 233 15.27 -11.08 10.71
C GLN A 233 15.93 -11.50 9.38
N ALA A 234 16.68 -10.59 8.74
CA ALA A 234 17.39 -10.84 7.50
C ALA A 234 18.79 -11.46 7.69
N GLY A 235 19.27 -11.60 8.93
CA GLY A 235 20.63 -12.02 9.24
C GLY A 235 21.70 -11.07 8.69
N LYS A 236 21.44 -9.76 8.79
CA LYS A 236 22.30 -8.67 8.28
C LYS A 236 22.77 -7.75 9.41
N ASP A 237 23.86 -7.04 9.16
CA ASP A 237 24.41 -6.04 10.07
C ASP A 237 23.95 -4.61 9.65
N PRO A 238 23.54 -3.73 10.57
CA PRO A 238 23.24 -2.34 10.24
C PRO A 238 24.40 -1.58 9.56
N GLU A 239 25.66 -1.96 9.79
CA GLU A 239 26.82 -1.40 9.07
C GLU A 239 26.83 -1.74 7.57
N GLN A 240 26.04 -2.72 7.12
CA GLN A 240 25.87 -3.03 5.68
C GLN A 240 24.96 -2.06 4.96
N ILE A 241 24.23 -1.21 5.69
CA ILE A 241 23.30 -0.24 5.14
C ILE A 241 24.06 1.04 4.78
N LEU A 242 24.19 1.31 3.48
CA LEU A 242 25.01 2.39 2.95
C LEU A 242 24.20 3.59 2.43
N ASP A 243 22.89 3.43 2.26
CA ASP A 243 21.99 4.48 1.73
C ASP A 243 20.57 4.27 2.25
N ALA A 244 19.79 5.35 2.30
CA ALA A 244 18.40 5.31 2.71
C ALA A 244 17.59 6.39 1.98
N VAL A 245 16.29 6.12 1.79
CA VAL A 245 15.30 7.11 1.33
C VAL A 245 14.19 7.21 2.35
N ILE A 246 13.83 8.44 2.74
CA ILE A 246 12.80 8.71 3.75
C ILE A 246 11.59 9.45 3.17
N GLY A 247 10.47 8.76 3.12
CA GLY A 247 9.15 9.26 2.78
C GLY A 247 8.39 9.67 4.05
N GLY A 248 7.56 10.69 3.95
CA GLY A 248 6.67 11.10 5.03
C GLY A 248 6.03 12.44 4.75
N ASN A 249 4.95 12.76 5.46
CA ASN A 249 4.40 14.10 5.40
C ASN A 249 5.39 15.11 6.01
N THR A 250 5.32 16.36 5.59
CA THR A 250 6.31 17.40 5.90
C THR A 250 6.58 17.57 7.39
N THR A 251 5.54 17.53 8.22
CA THR A 251 5.69 17.63 9.68
C THR A 251 6.45 16.43 10.26
N MET A 252 6.17 15.21 9.79
CA MET A 252 6.87 14.02 10.28
C MET A 252 8.35 14.06 9.91
N LEU A 253 8.68 14.52 8.70
CA LEU A 253 10.07 14.68 8.26
C LEU A 253 10.82 15.73 9.09
N GLU A 254 10.23 16.91 9.32
CA GLU A 254 10.85 17.97 10.11
C GLU A 254 11.09 17.53 11.55
N ILE A 255 10.09 16.92 12.20
CA ILE A 255 10.26 16.39 13.55
C ILE A 255 11.35 15.30 13.58
N CYS A 256 11.34 14.37 12.62
CA CYS A 256 12.36 13.32 12.53
C CYS A 256 13.78 13.88 12.30
N ALA A 257 13.89 15.01 11.59
CA ALA A 257 15.14 15.73 11.38
C ALA A 257 15.53 16.68 12.53
N ARG A 258 14.72 16.78 13.60
CA ARG A 258 14.85 17.75 14.69
C ARG A 258 14.80 19.22 14.22
N GLU A 259 14.04 19.49 13.17
CA GLU A 259 13.72 20.83 12.67
C GLU A 259 12.42 21.33 13.29
N ASP A 260 12.32 22.65 13.56
CA ASP A 260 11.12 23.25 14.14
C ASP A 260 9.95 23.25 13.14
N PRO A 261 8.85 22.50 13.40
CA PRO A 261 7.71 22.42 12.51
C PRO A 261 6.68 23.53 12.77
N SER A 262 6.89 24.42 13.74
CA SER A 262 5.97 25.52 14.05
C SER A 262 5.55 26.37 12.84
N PRO A 263 6.43 26.65 11.85
CA PRO A 263 6.05 27.40 10.66
C PRO A 263 5.08 26.67 9.74
N LEU A 264 4.97 25.33 9.81
CA LEU A 264 4.01 24.53 9.03
C LEU A 264 2.56 24.76 9.49
N GLY A 265 2.35 25.16 10.75
CA GLY A 265 1.03 25.43 11.32
C GLY A 265 0.55 26.87 11.13
N GLN A 266 1.38 27.76 10.58
CA GLN A 266 1.13 29.21 10.54
C GLN A 266 1.34 29.76 9.14
N LYS A 267 0.40 30.56 8.64
CA LYS A 267 0.56 31.25 7.35
C LYS A 267 1.89 32.04 7.33
N PRO A 268 2.76 31.89 6.32
CA PRO A 268 2.51 31.29 4.99
C PRO A 268 2.94 29.81 4.85
N PHE A 269 2.89 29.02 5.91
CA PHE A 269 3.11 27.56 5.92
C PHE A 269 4.51 27.17 5.40
N ARG A 270 5.55 27.78 5.97
CA ARG A 270 6.92 27.64 5.47
C ARG A 270 7.48 26.27 5.82
N VAL A 271 8.11 25.62 4.86
CA VAL A 271 8.88 24.39 5.05
C VAL A 271 10.33 24.76 5.37
N SER A 272 10.85 24.22 6.46
CA SER A 272 12.20 24.46 6.98
C SER A 272 13.20 23.43 6.45
N LEU A 273 12.77 22.18 6.27
CA LEU A 273 13.63 21.11 5.76
C LEU A 273 13.84 21.26 4.25
N SER A 274 15.09 21.26 3.80
CA SER A 274 15.38 21.16 2.35
C SER A 274 15.07 19.73 1.85
N SER A 275 14.57 19.63 0.63
CA SER A 275 14.15 18.36 0.02
C SER A 275 14.71 18.25 -1.39
N GLY A 276 14.62 17.05 -1.99
CA GLY A 276 15.35 16.74 -3.24
C GLY A 276 16.86 16.73 -3.00
N CYS A 277 17.29 16.30 -1.81
CA CYS A 277 18.69 16.27 -1.42
C CYS A 277 18.96 15.20 -0.35
N SER A 278 20.24 14.93 -0.09
CA SER A 278 20.68 13.94 0.89
C SER A 278 21.34 14.55 2.11
N TYR A 279 21.13 13.92 3.26
CA TYR A 279 21.73 14.28 4.54
C TYR A 279 22.50 13.11 5.14
N PRO A 280 23.47 13.36 6.06
CA PRO A 280 24.05 12.28 6.85
C PRO A 280 22.96 11.52 7.63
N ALA A 281 23.07 10.20 7.71
CA ALA A 281 22.09 9.35 8.41
C ALA A 281 21.87 9.73 9.89
N SER A 282 22.90 10.28 10.54
CA SER A 282 22.83 10.79 11.91
C SER A 282 21.82 11.93 12.11
N ARG A 283 21.49 12.69 11.06
CA ARG A 283 20.47 13.76 11.12
C ARG A 283 19.09 13.22 11.48
N PHE A 284 18.79 12.00 11.03
CA PHE A 284 17.53 11.31 11.29
C PHE A 284 17.65 10.26 12.41
N GLY A 285 18.75 10.29 13.18
CA GLY A 285 18.99 9.34 14.27
C GLY A 285 19.13 7.88 13.83
N LEU A 286 19.50 7.63 12.56
CA LEU A 286 19.64 6.26 12.06
C LEU A 286 21.02 5.70 12.40
N ASN A 287 21.05 4.64 13.20
CA ASN A 287 22.26 3.93 13.60
C ASN A 287 22.67 2.89 12.54
N ILE A 288 23.07 3.38 11.37
CA ILE A 288 23.57 2.60 10.23
C ILE A 288 25.04 2.98 9.93
N HIS A 289 25.58 2.59 8.77
CA HIS A 289 26.97 2.91 8.43
C HIS A 289 27.26 4.43 8.61
N PRO A 290 28.37 4.85 9.27
CA PRO A 290 28.59 6.26 9.65
C PRO A 290 28.71 7.26 8.48
N GLN A 291 28.95 6.75 7.27
CA GLN A 291 29.06 7.52 6.04
C GLN A 291 27.83 7.37 5.13
N ALA A 292 26.80 6.65 5.58
CA ALA A 292 25.55 6.50 4.87
C ALA A 292 24.79 7.83 4.82
N MET A 293 24.04 8.00 3.75
CA MET A 293 23.22 9.18 3.50
C MET A 293 21.75 8.79 3.51
N VAL A 294 20.89 9.77 3.80
CA VAL A 294 19.44 9.67 3.75
C VAL A 294 18.95 10.70 2.73
N TYR A 295 18.40 10.24 1.63
CA TYR A 295 17.75 11.09 0.63
C TYR A 295 16.31 11.41 1.07
N VAL A 296 15.98 12.70 1.08
CA VAL A 296 14.62 13.21 1.31
C VAL A 296 14.05 13.58 -0.06
N PRO A 297 13.06 12.84 -0.60
CA PRO A 297 12.42 13.19 -1.86
C PRO A 297 11.77 14.59 -1.79
N PRO A 298 11.51 15.24 -2.94
CA PRO A 298 10.95 16.60 -2.96
C PRO A 298 9.68 16.73 -2.11
N VAL A 299 9.65 17.75 -1.26
CA VAL A 299 8.47 18.16 -0.48
C VAL A 299 7.82 19.31 -1.23
N VAL A 300 6.52 19.20 -1.51
CA VAL A 300 5.79 20.20 -2.30
C VAL A 300 5.39 21.38 -1.43
N HIS A 301 4.81 21.10 -0.27
CA HIS A 301 4.29 22.13 0.63
C HIS A 301 4.15 21.57 2.06
N ALA A 302 3.69 22.39 3.01
CA ALA A 302 3.48 21.98 4.40
C ALA A 302 2.52 20.79 4.59
N PHE A 303 1.56 20.58 3.67
CA PHE A 303 0.54 19.53 3.76
C PHE A 303 0.64 18.46 2.66
N VAL A 304 1.69 18.53 1.83
CA VAL A 304 1.99 17.55 0.78
C VAL A 304 3.48 17.25 0.88
N GLY A 305 3.81 16.15 1.54
CA GLY A 305 5.18 15.77 1.86
C GLY A 305 5.86 14.91 0.80
N SER A 306 6.98 14.32 1.22
CA SER A 306 7.78 13.44 0.35
C SER A 306 7.17 12.06 0.20
N ASP A 307 6.27 11.66 1.10
CA ASP A 307 5.40 10.48 0.95
C ASP A 307 4.60 10.53 -0.35
N ILE A 308 4.07 11.70 -0.70
CA ILE A 308 3.33 11.89 -1.95
C ILE A 308 4.26 11.90 -3.15
N SER A 309 5.35 12.67 -3.14
CA SER A 309 6.26 12.70 -4.29
C SER A 309 6.90 11.33 -4.56
N ALA A 310 7.32 10.62 -3.52
CA ALA A 310 7.73 9.21 -3.63
C ALA A 310 6.58 8.34 -4.14
N GLY A 311 5.38 8.50 -3.61
CA GLY A 311 4.19 7.78 -4.03
C GLY A 311 3.88 7.94 -5.52
N LEU A 312 4.02 9.14 -6.07
CA LEU A 312 3.83 9.42 -7.50
C LEU A 312 4.86 8.68 -8.37
N VAL A 313 6.11 8.54 -7.92
CA VAL A 313 7.13 7.71 -8.59
C VAL A 313 6.76 6.23 -8.59
N ALA A 314 6.03 5.77 -7.59
CA ALA A 314 5.53 4.40 -7.52
C ALA A 314 4.51 4.11 -8.65
N ILE A 315 3.90 5.15 -9.22
CA ILE A 315 2.85 5.04 -10.23
C ILE A 315 3.46 5.15 -11.63
N GLU A 316 3.32 4.07 -12.40
CA GLU A 316 3.84 4.05 -13.77
C GLU A 316 3.19 5.15 -14.63
N ASP A 317 4.03 5.92 -15.32
CA ASP A 317 3.65 6.97 -16.28
C ASP A 317 2.92 8.17 -15.63
N PHE A 318 3.00 8.36 -14.31
CA PHE A 318 2.35 9.51 -13.65
C PHE A 318 2.83 10.85 -14.18
N PHE A 319 4.15 11.05 -14.28
CA PHE A 319 4.75 12.25 -14.86
C PHE A 319 4.78 12.22 -16.41
N GLY A 320 4.12 11.25 -17.03
CA GLY A 320 3.98 11.18 -18.47
C GLY A 320 2.85 12.08 -19.00
N SER A 321 2.87 12.35 -20.30
CA SER A 321 1.82 13.13 -20.98
C SER A 321 0.68 12.29 -21.57
N LYS A 322 0.77 10.96 -21.47
CA LYS A 322 -0.06 10.02 -22.25
C LYS A 322 -1.38 9.68 -21.59
N ARG A 323 -1.45 9.70 -20.27
CA ARG A 323 -2.59 9.20 -19.50
C ARG A 323 -3.20 10.27 -18.61
N ARG A 324 -4.50 10.16 -18.38
CA ARG A 324 -5.25 11.00 -17.44
C ARG A 324 -5.50 10.21 -16.17
N MET A 325 -4.71 10.47 -15.14
CA MET A 325 -4.64 9.62 -13.96
C MET A 325 -4.85 10.44 -12.69
N LEU A 326 -5.72 9.94 -11.82
CA LEU A 326 -5.91 10.45 -10.47
C LEU A 326 -5.22 9.50 -9.49
N PHE A 327 -4.37 10.03 -8.63
CA PHE A 327 -3.81 9.35 -7.47
C PHE A 327 -4.50 9.86 -6.21
N LEU A 328 -4.89 8.94 -5.32
CA LEU A 328 -5.46 9.24 -4.01
C LEU A 328 -4.66 8.48 -2.95
N ASP A 329 -4.07 9.19 -1.98
CA ASP A 329 -3.62 8.59 -0.73
C ASP A 329 -4.68 8.85 0.33
N VAL A 330 -5.33 7.78 0.81
CA VAL A 330 -6.44 7.90 1.75
C VAL A 330 -5.94 7.53 3.14
N GLY A 331 -5.61 8.55 3.93
CA GLY A 331 -5.23 8.43 5.34
C GLY A 331 -5.96 9.46 6.21
N THR A 332 -5.28 9.97 7.24
CA THR A 332 -5.78 11.07 8.08
C THR A 332 -6.08 12.32 7.24
N ASN A 333 -5.23 12.52 6.23
CA ASN A 333 -5.37 13.51 5.20
C ASN A 333 -5.83 12.82 3.91
N GLY A 334 -6.49 13.58 3.05
CA GLY A 334 -6.79 13.17 1.68
C GLY A 334 -5.82 13.85 0.72
N GLU A 335 -4.59 13.36 0.64
CA GLU A 335 -3.63 13.76 -0.38
C GLU A 335 -3.97 13.13 -1.73
N MET A 336 -3.73 13.89 -2.79
CA MET A 336 -4.07 13.44 -4.13
C MET A 336 -3.24 14.15 -5.19
N GLY A 337 -3.04 13.46 -6.31
CA GLY A 337 -2.35 13.98 -7.48
C GLY A 337 -3.15 13.73 -8.75
N LEU A 338 -3.16 14.68 -9.68
CA LEU A 338 -3.75 14.53 -10.99
C LEU A 338 -2.66 14.72 -12.05
N SER A 339 -2.57 13.76 -12.97
CA SER A 339 -1.80 13.89 -14.21
C SER A 339 -2.78 13.98 -15.38
N SER A 340 -2.66 15.03 -16.19
CA SER A 340 -3.51 15.24 -17.37
C SER A 340 -2.78 16.08 -18.42
N LYS A 341 -2.51 15.51 -19.60
CA LYS A 341 -1.91 16.22 -20.75
C LYS A 341 -0.60 16.96 -20.41
N GLY A 342 0.24 16.37 -19.54
CA GLY A 342 1.51 16.96 -19.09
C GLY A 342 1.35 18.03 -17.99
N MET A 343 0.14 18.27 -17.51
CA MET A 343 -0.10 19.01 -16.27
C MET A 343 -0.09 18.03 -15.11
N HIS A 344 0.66 18.36 -14.06
CA HIS A 344 0.74 17.59 -12.82
C HIS A 344 0.33 18.49 -11.67
N LEU A 345 -0.79 18.16 -11.04
CA LEU A 345 -1.37 18.91 -9.94
C LEU A 345 -1.36 18.05 -8.70
N VAL A 346 -1.10 18.63 -7.54
CA VAL A 346 -1.29 17.96 -6.25
C VAL A 346 -2.10 18.81 -5.30
N THR A 347 -2.83 18.16 -4.40
CA THR A 347 -3.48 18.86 -3.29
C THR A 347 -3.60 17.94 -2.09
N SER A 348 -3.92 18.53 -0.94
CA SER A 348 -4.26 17.82 0.27
C SER A 348 -5.57 18.37 0.83
N THR A 349 -6.35 17.51 1.48
CA THR A 349 -7.63 17.86 2.09
C THR A 349 -7.68 17.33 3.52
N ALA A 350 -8.31 18.07 4.42
CA ALA A 350 -8.58 17.61 5.78
C ALA A 350 -9.76 16.63 5.78
N ALA A 351 -9.50 15.36 5.44
CA ALA A 351 -10.50 14.30 5.48
C ALA A 351 -10.89 13.94 6.92
N GLY A 352 -9.94 13.99 7.85
CA GLY A 352 -10.19 13.63 9.23
C GLY A 352 -10.23 12.10 9.44
N PRO A 353 -10.38 11.66 10.70
CA PRO A 353 -9.97 10.32 11.10
C PRO A 353 -11.00 9.21 10.83
N ALA A 354 -12.14 9.53 10.20
CA ALA A 354 -13.24 8.58 10.02
C ALA A 354 -12.83 7.33 9.24
N PHE A 355 -11.95 7.45 8.24
CA PHE A 355 -11.42 6.32 7.49
C PHE A 355 -10.48 5.43 8.31
N GLU A 356 -9.88 5.95 9.38
CA GLU A 356 -9.05 5.17 10.31
C GLU A 356 -9.87 4.50 11.42
N GLY A 357 -11.19 4.71 11.42
CA GLY A 357 -12.09 4.23 12.48
C GLY A 357 -12.01 5.06 13.76
N SER A 358 -11.37 6.22 13.75
CA SER A 358 -11.32 7.11 14.92
C SER A 358 -12.41 8.19 14.82
N GLY A 359 -12.93 8.62 15.98
CA GLY A 359 -14.04 9.57 16.07
C GLY A 359 -15.42 8.97 15.79
N LEU A 360 -15.54 7.64 15.67
CA LEU A 360 -16.81 6.92 15.52
C LEU A 360 -17.20 6.22 16.83
N HIS A 361 -18.50 6.01 17.06
CA HIS A 361 -19.05 5.37 18.26
C HIS A 361 -18.44 3.99 18.52
N SER A 362 -18.56 3.08 17.55
CA SER A 362 -17.95 1.75 17.59
C SER A 362 -16.80 1.65 16.59
N GLY A 363 -16.09 2.75 16.36
CA GLY A 363 -14.96 2.79 15.43
C GLY A 363 -13.72 2.10 15.99
N MET A 364 -13.00 1.39 15.12
CA MET A 364 -11.68 0.85 15.46
C MET A 364 -10.80 0.76 14.22
N ARG A 365 -9.49 0.62 14.43
CA ARG A 365 -8.55 0.34 13.34
C ARG A 365 -8.78 -1.04 12.74
N ALA A 366 -8.29 -1.25 11.53
CA ALA A 366 -8.27 -2.57 10.90
C ALA A 366 -7.36 -3.53 11.69
N ALA A 367 -7.96 -4.30 12.59
CA ALA A 367 -7.33 -5.28 13.46
C ALA A 367 -8.31 -6.44 13.72
N PRO A 368 -7.86 -7.59 14.26
CA PRO A 368 -8.77 -8.69 14.60
C PRO A 368 -10.00 -8.23 15.41
N GLY A 369 -11.20 -8.65 15.00
CA GLY A 369 -12.46 -8.18 15.56
C GLY A 369 -13.10 -6.99 14.84
N ALA A 370 -12.39 -6.29 13.96
CA ALA A 370 -12.97 -5.19 13.18
C ALA A 370 -13.86 -5.71 12.03
N VAL A 371 -15.06 -5.16 11.90
CA VAL A 371 -15.90 -5.32 10.71
C VAL A 371 -15.22 -4.60 9.54
N GLN A 372 -14.84 -5.36 8.52
CA GLN A 372 -14.07 -4.88 7.37
C GLN A 372 -14.87 -4.81 6.08
N GLU A 373 -15.82 -5.73 5.89
CA GLU A 373 -16.74 -5.71 4.75
C GLU A 373 -18.16 -5.93 5.24
N VAL A 374 -19.10 -5.22 4.62
CA VAL A 374 -20.54 -5.40 4.85
C VAL A 374 -21.23 -5.64 3.52
N SER A 375 -22.11 -6.61 3.49
CA SER A 375 -22.97 -6.92 2.35
C SER A 375 -24.35 -7.35 2.82
N PHE A 376 -25.32 -7.38 1.92
CA PHE A 376 -26.66 -7.88 2.20
C PHE A 376 -26.86 -9.21 1.47
N ASP A 377 -27.30 -10.25 2.19
CA ASP A 377 -27.47 -11.59 1.63
C ASP A 377 -28.91 -11.90 1.17
N GLY A 378 -29.79 -10.89 1.18
CA GLY A 378 -31.22 -11.02 0.90
C GLY A 378 -32.09 -11.18 2.15
N ARG A 379 -31.49 -11.49 3.31
CA ARG A 379 -32.18 -11.63 4.60
C ARG A 379 -31.61 -10.72 5.68
N ASP A 380 -30.29 -10.63 5.77
CA ASP A 380 -29.62 -9.84 6.80
C ASP A 380 -28.29 -9.25 6.30
N LEU A 381 -27.69 -8.39 7.13
CA LEU A 381 -26.32 -7.94 6.92
C LEU A 381 -25.35 -9.10 7.17
N LYS A 382 -24.55 -9.40 6.15
CA LYS A 382 -23.39 -10.28 6.24
C LYS A 382 -22.15 -9.46 6.54
N LEU A 383 -21.61 -9.65 7.73
CA LEU A 383 -20.41 -8.98 8.23
C LEU A 383 -19.20 -9.89 8.00
N LYS A 384 -18.14 -9.32 7.41
CA LYS A 384 -16.82 -9.96 7.41
C LYS A 384 -15.96 -9.27 8.45
N VAL A 385 -15.55 -10.04 9.45
CA VAL A 385 -14.71 -9.58 10.56
C VAL A 385 -13.27 -10.00 10.29
N ILE A 386 -12.30 -9.13 10.60
CA ILE A 386 -10.88 -9.46 10.49
C ILE A 386 -10.54 -10.52 11.55
N GLY A 387 -9.85 -11.58 11.14
CA GLY A 387 -9.50 -12.71 12.01
C GLY A 387 -10.58 -13.81 12.06
N SER A 388 -10.17 -15.04 12.37
CA SER A 388 -11.08 -16.18 12.47
C SER A 388 -11.68 -16.32 13.87
N GLY A 389 -12.99 -16.53 13.96
CA GLY A 389 -13.69 -16.81 15.22
C GLY A 389 -13.91 -15.60 16.13
N PHE A 390 -13.67 -14.39 15.64
CA PHE A 390 -13.98 -13.17 16.37
C PHE A 390 -15.43 -12.74 16.13
N GLU A 391 -16.13 -12.40 17.20
CA GLU A 391 -17.32 -11.56 17.14
C GLU A 391 -16.91 -10.12 16.76
N PRO A 392 -17.81 -9.31 16.17
CA PRO A 392 -17.56 -7.90 15.92
C PRO A 392 -17.19 -7.16 17.22
N LEU A 393 -16.05 -6.46 17.23
CA LEU A 393 -15.63 -5.58 18.32
C LEU A 393 -15.69 -4.09 17.95
N GLY A 394 -15.80 -3.79 16.66
CA GLY A 394 -15.90 -2.43 16.13
C GLY A 394 -15.91 -2.40 14.61
N ILE A 395 -15.93 -1.20 14.04
CA ILE A 395 -16.04 -0.93 12.61
C ILE A 395 -14.77 -0.21 12.15
N CYS A 396 -14.04 -0.80 11.20
CA CYS A 396 -12.94 -0.09 10.54
C CYS A 396 -13.44 0.69 9.32
N GLY A 397 -12.64 1.61 8.79
CA GLY A 397 -13.13 2.54 7.76
C GLY A 397 -13.63 1.87 6.47
N SER A 398 -13.07 0.74 6.04
CA SER A 398 -13.61 0.00 4.89
C SER A 398 -14.98 -0.59 5.22
N GLY A 399 -15.15 -1.09 6.45
CA GLY A 399 -16.42 -1.57 6.98
C GLY A 399 -17.46 -0.44 7.07
N LEU A 400 -17.05 0.76 7.49
CA LEU A 400 -17.91 1.93 7.56
C LEU A 400 -18.43 2.33 6.16
N LEU A 401 -17.52 2.43 5.18
CA LEU A 401 -17.87 2.73 3.79
C LEU A 401 -18.84 1.71 3.21
N ASP A 402 -18.54 0.42 3.40
CA ASP A 402 -19.37 -0.69 2.93
C ASP A 402 -20.73 -0.73 3.59
N LEU A 403 -20.77 -0.49 4.90
CA LEU A 403 -21.99 -0.47 5.68
C LEU A 403 -22.90 0.67 5.21
N VAL A 404 -22.40 1.90 5.16
CA VAL A 404 -23.20 3.05 4.73
C VAL A 404 -23.66 2.90 3.28
N HIS A 405 -22.80 2.42 2.38
CA HIS A 405 -23.21 2.09 1.00
C HIS A 405 -24.35 1.06 0.94
N THR A 406 -24.23 -0.01 1.74
CA THR A 406 -25.26 -1.06 1.81
C THR A 406 -26.57 -0.51 2.36
N LEU A 407 -26.52 0.31 3.41
CA LEU A 407 -27.71 0.92 4.00
C LEU A 407 -28.38 1.95 3.07
N LEU A 408 -27.60 2.70 2.29
CA LEU A 408 -28.11 3.58 1.22
C LEU A 408 -28.89 2.78 0.17
N LYS A 409 -28.34 1.64 -0.27
CA LYS A 409 -29.03 0.75 -1.24
C LYS A 409 -30.32 0.15 -0.71
N LEU A 410 -30.39 -0.09 0.60
CA LEU A 410 -31.56 -0.65 1.28
C LEU A 410 -32.59 0.40 1.66
N GLY A 411 -32.32 1.70 1.43
CA GLY A 411 -33.18 2.80 1.83
C GLY A 411 -33.25 3.01 3.35
N ILE A 412 -32.36 2.41 4.13
CA ILE A 412 -32.25 2.61 5.58
C ILE A 412 -31.58 3.96 5.89
N VAL A 413 -30.64 4.34 5.05
CA VAL A 413 -30.05 5.68 5.04
C VAL A 413 -30.55 6.39 3.77
N ASP A 414 -31.06 7.60 3.91
CA ASP A 414 -31.50 8.40 2.77
C ASP A 414 -30.32 9.12 2.07
N PRO A 415 -30.49 9.70 0.87
CA PRO A 415 -29.41 10.40 0.17
C PRO A 415 -28.82 11.60 0.91
N SER A 416 -29.52 12.17 1.89
CA SER A 416 -28.98 13.23 2.76
C SER A 416 -28.04 12.70 3.84
N GLY A 417 -27.97 11.36 3.99
CA GLY A 417 -27.25 10.65 5.04
C GLY A 417 -28.04 10.51 6.33
N ARG A 418 -29.36 10.77 6.32
CA ARG A 418 -30.19 10.57 7.50
C ARG A 418 -30.50 9.08 7.66
N LEU A 419 -30.24 8.55 8.85
CA LEU A 419 -30.67 7.23 9.26
C LEU A 419 -32.17 7.30 9.58
N LEU A 420 -32.97 6.54 8.84
CA LEU A 420 -34.42 6.54 8.98
C LEU A 420 -34.86 5.82 10.25
N GLN A 421 -35.99 6.26 10.81
CA GLN A 421 -36.65 5.54 11.88
C GLN A 421 -37.28 4.25 11.37
N ARG A 422 -37.53 3.33 12.29
CA ARG A 422 -38.06 2.00 11.97
C ARG A 422 -39.42 2.04 11.27
N ASP A 423 -40.28 2.99 11.60
CA ASP A 423 -41.61 3.19 11.02
C ASP A 423 -41.58 3.91 9.66
N GLU A 424 -40.46 4.55 9.32
CA GLU A 424 -40.25 5.20 8.02
C GLU A 424 -39.78 4.22 6.93
N ILE A 425 -39.40 2.99 7.31
CA ILE A 425 -38.83 2.00 6.38
C ILE A 425 -39.86 0.90 6.09
N SER A 426 -40.25 0.77 4.82
CA SER A 426 -41.10 -0.32 4.33
C SER A 426 -40.28 -1.49 3.77
N ASP A 427 -40.83 -2.71 3.82
CA ASP A 427 -40.34 -3.88 3.08
C ASP A 427 -38.94 -4.41 3.43
N LEU A 428 -38.50 -4.31 4.68
CA LEU A 428 -37.28 -4.99 5.15
C LEU A 428 -37.55 -6.42 5.63
N PRO A 429 -36.63 -7.38 5.39
CA PRO A 429 -36.68 -8.69 6.02
C PRO A 429 -36.63 -8.58 7.55
N GLY A 430 -37.34 -9.48 8.26
CA GLY A 430 -37.48 -9.42 9.71
C GLY A 430 -36.15 -9.43 10.49
N SER A 431 -35.14 -10.16 10.02
CA SER A 431 -33.80 -10.19 10.62
C SER A 431 -33.08 -8.85 10.52
N LEU A 432 -33.12 -8.21 9.34
CA LEU A 432 -32.55 -6.89 9.13
C LEU A 432 -33.33 -5.82 9.91
N PHE A 433 -34.65 -5.93 9.96
CA PHE A 433 -35.51 -5.06 10.74
C PHE A 433 -35.22 -5.13 12.25
N ALA A 434 -34.77 -6.28 12.76
CA ALA A 434 -34.36 -6.44 14.16
C ALA A 434 -33.03 -5.72 14.49
N ARG A 435 -32.21 -5.39 13.47
CA ARG A 435 -31.00 -4.57 13.64
C ARG A 435 -31.30 -3.08 13.75
N MET A 436 -32.47 -2.64 13.28
CA MET A 436 -32.91 -1.25 13.39
C MET A 436 -33.43 -1.00 14.79
N GLN A 437 -32.63 -0.32 15.59
CA GLN A 437 -32.88 -0.11 17.01
C GLN A 437 -32.60 1.35 17.38
N GLU A 438 -32.83 1.70 18.64
CA GLU A 438 -32.47 3.01 19.17
C GLU A 438 -31.29 2.89 20.11
N LEU A 439 -30.36 3.86 20.00
CA LEU A 439 -29.30 4.10 20.96
C LEU A 439 -29.43 5.54 21.45
N ASP A 440 -29.54 5.71 22.77
CA ASP A 440 -29.80 7.02 23.40
C ASP A 440 -31.02 7.77 22.83
N GLY A 441 -32.08 7.03 22.51
CA GLY A 441 -33.33 7.57 21.94
C GLY A 441 -33.20 8.08 20.51
N LYS A 442 -32.17 7.66 19.78
CA LYS A 442 -31.95 7.99 18.36
C LYS A 442 -31.82 6.72 17.53
N PRO A 443 -32.23 6.72 16.26
CA PRO A 443 -32.03 5.58 15.37
C PRO A 443 -30.56 5.16 15.29
N ALA A 444 -30.32 3.85 15.32
CA ALA A 444 -29.01 3.22 15.20
C ALA A 444 -29.14 1.83 14.55
N VAL A 445 -28.04 1.34 13.97
CA VAL A 445 -27.96 0.00 13.39
C VAL A 445 -27.08 -0.89 14.27
N PHE A 446 -27.66 -1.94 14.82
CA PHE A 446 -26.96 -2.93 15.63
C PHE A 446 -26.25 -3.98 14.77
N LEU A 447 -24.95 -4.16 14.97
CA LEU A 447 -24.13 -5.12 14.23
C LEU A 447 -23.87 -6.41 15.02
N GLY A 448 -24.00 -6.40 16.34
CA GLY A 448 -23.70 -7.52 17.24
C GLY A 448 -22.71 -7.10 18.34
N ALA A 449 -22.71 -7.80 19.48
CA ALA A 449 -21.73 -7.62 20.57
C ALA A 449 -21.42 -6.16 20.96
N ASP A 450 -22.46 -5.34 21.11
CA ASP A 450 -22.38 -3.88 21.39
C ASP A 450 -21.70 -3.01 20.31
N VAL A 451 -21.63 -3.49 19.08
CA VAL A 451 -21.19 -2.70 17.93
C VAL A 451 -22.39 -2.04 17.26
N TRP A 452 -22.32 -0.72 17.12
CA TRP A 452 -23.39 0.13 16.59
C TRP A 452 -22.89 1.07 15.50
N LEU A 453 -23.73 1.34 14.50
CA LEU A 453 -23.62 2.51 13.64
C LEU A 453 -24.67 3.54 14.02
N THR A 454 -24.22 4.77 14.27
CA THR A 454 -25.07 5.90 14.65
C THR A 454 -25.17 6.95 13.55
N GLN A 455 -26.15 7.86 13.69
CA GLN A 455 -26.24 9.04 12.82
C GLN A 455 -24.97 9.92 12.84
N ALA A 456 -24.31 10.00 14.00
CA ALA A 456 -23.07 10.77 14.15
C ALA A 456 -21.93 10.15 13.34
N ASP A 457 -21.84 8.82 13.30
CA ASP A 457 -20.83 8.11 12.50
C ASP A 457 -21.02 8.35 11.00
N ILE A 458 -22.27 8.31 10.54
CA ILE A 458 -22.60 8.65 9.14
C ILE A 458 -22.19 10.10 8.85
N ARG A 459 -22.41 11.03 9.78
CA ARG A 459 -22.00 12.42 9.62
C ARG A 459 -20.48 12.57 9.54
N GLN A 460 -19.71 11.83 10.33
CA GLN A 460 -18.25 11.82 10.24
C GLN A 460 -17.78 11.30 8.89
N LEU A 461 -18.38 10.21 8.37
CA LEU A 461 -18.09 9.72 7.04
C LEU A 461 -18.39 10.78 5.96
N GLN A 462 -19.51 11.50 6.08
CA GLN A 462 -19.88 12.55 5.13
C GLN A 462 -18.87 13.69 5.07
N LEU A 463 -18.36 14.13 6.24
CA LEU A 463 -17.34 15.16 6.32
C LEU A 463 -16.04 14.68 5.65
N ALA A 464 -15.60 13.46 5.96
CA ALA A 464 -14.38 12.90 5.41
C ALA A 464 -14.44 12.68 3.90
N LYS A 465 -15.47 11.99 3.42
CA LYS A 465 -15.65 11.75 1.99
C LYS A 465 -15.93 13.04 1.22
N GLY A 466 -16.58 14.01 1.86
CA GLY A 466 -16.87 15.33 1.27
C GLY A 466 -15.60 16.14 1.02
N ALA A 467 -14.66 16.12 1.97
CA ALA A 467 -13.35 16.74 1.80
C ALA A 467 -12.57 16.13 0.63
N VAL A 468 -12.46 14.79 0.60
CA VAL A 468 -11.76 14.09 -0.50
C VAL A 468 -12.44 14.36 -1.84
N ARG A 469 -13.78 14.24 -1.91
CA ARG A 469 -14.52 14.49 -3.14
C ARG A 469 -14.32 15.92 -3.66
N THR A 470 -14.34 16.89 -2.76
CA THR A 470 -14.08 18.29 -3.10
C THR A 470 -12.69 18.47 -3.70
N GLY A 471 -11.65 17.86 -3.10
CA GLY A 471 -10.30 17.89 -3.66
C GLY A 471 -10.23 17.31 -5.08
N ILE A 472 -10.89 16.17 -5.31
CA ILE A 472 -10.95 15.53 -6.64
C ILE A 472 -11.62 16.47 -7.65
N ASP A 473 -12.77 17.03 -7.31
CA ASP A 473 -13.52 17.91 -8.20
C ASP A 473 -12.72 19.18 -8.52
N PHE A 474 -11.99 19.76 -7.55
CA PHE A 474 -11.09 20.91 -7.77
C PHE A 474 -9.93 20.58 -8.72
N LEU A 475 -9.27 19.44 -8.56
CA LEU A 475 -8.19 19.02 -9.46
C LEU A 475 -8.70 18.83 -10.89
N LEU A 476 -9.84 18.18 -11.03
CA LEU A 476 -10.50 17.94 -12.32
C LEU A 476 -10.90 19.26 -13.00
N ASP A 477 -11.52 20.18 -12.27
CA ASP A 477 -11.90 21.50 -12.77
C ASP A 477 -10.68 22.31 -13.22
N LYS A 478 -9.63 22.36 -12.40
CA LYS A 478 -8.37 23.05 -12.71
C LYS A 478 -7.69 22.49 -13.97
N ALA A 479 -7.75 21.18 -14.18
CA ALA A 479 -7.23 20.54 -15.39
C ALA A 479 -8.19 20.62 -16.60
N GLY A 480 -9.39 21.19 -16.45
CA GLY A 480 -10.44 21.18 -17.48
C GLY A 480 -10.83 19.77 -17.91
N LEU A 481 -10.84 18.82 -16.97
CA LEU A 481 -11.06 17.40 -17.21
C LEU A 481 -12.38 16.94 -16.58
N GLU A 482 -13.29 16.43 -17.40
CA GLU A 482 -14.46 15.71 -16.89
C GLU A 482 -14.07 14.35 -16.29
N SER A 483 -14.74 13.94 -15.22
CA SER A 483 -14.44 12.67 -14.52
C SER A 483 -14.50 11.43 -15.43
N GLN A 484 -15.35 11.43 -16.46
CA GLN A 484 -15.45 10.37 -17.45
C GLN A 484 -14.17 10.27 -18.31
N GLY A 485 -13.44 11.37 -18.45
CA GLY A 485 -12.16 11.44 -19.15
C GLY A 485 -10.97 10.89 -18.37
N LEU A 486 -11.12 10.58 -17.07
CA LEU A 486 -10.11 9.82 -16.32
C LEU A 486 -9.93 8.44 -16.96
N GLU A 487 -8.71 7.98 -17.05
CA GLU A 487 -8.36 6.65 -17.58
C GLU A 487 -7.98 5.68 -16.47
N ARG A 488 -7.47 6.21 -15.35
CA ARG A 488 -7.04 5.42 -14.21
C ARG A 488 -7.20 6.21 -12.91
N ILE A 489 -7.62 5.53 -11.86
CA ILE A 489 -7.61 6.03 -10.48
C ILE A 489 -6.74 5.08 -9.67
N VAL A 490 -5.64 5.57 -9.12
CA VAL A 490 -4.75 4.80 -8.27
C VAL A 490 -4.99 5.19 -6.83
N ILE A 491 -5.34 4.21 -5.99
CA ILE A 491 -5.57 4.42 -4.56
C ILE A 491 -4.41 3.79 -3.78
N GLY A 492 -3.63 4.64 -3.12
CA GLY A 492 -2.57 4.29 -2.19
C GLY A 492 -3.02 4.29 -0.74
N GLY A 493 -2.05 4.17 0.16
CA GLY A 493 -2.25 4.17 1.60
C GLY A 493 -2.52 2.77 2.17
N GLY A 494 -2.19 2.59 3.46
CA GLY A 494 -2.46 1.33 4.20
C GLY A 494 -3.95 0.96 4.26
N PHE A 495 -4.83 1.93 4.02
CA PHE A 495 -6.28 1.77 3.94
C PHE A 495 -6.76 1.15 2.62
N GLY A 496 -6.02 1.31 1.53
CA GLY A 496 -6.50 1.03 0.16
C GLY A 496 -6.80 -0.45 -0.14
N ASN A 497 -6.02 -1.39 0.40
CA ASN A 497 -6.01 -2.80 -0.05
C ASN A 497 -7.33 -3.57 0.19
N VAL A 498 -8.24 -3.03 0.99
CA VAL A 498 -9.48 -3.69 1.45
C VAL A 498 -10.74 -2.92 1.06
N LEU A 499 -10.59 -1.83 0.29
CA LEU A 499 -11.72 -1.02 -0.16
C LEU A 499 -12.39 -1.64 -1.38
N ARG A 500 -13.71 -1.56 -1.43
CA ARG A 500 -14.47 -1.90 -2.63
C ARG A 500 -14.69 -0.63 -3.44
N PRO A 501 -14.24 -0.55 -4.70
CA PRO A 501 -14.46 0.61 -5.56
C PRO A 501 -15.95 1.01 -5.63
N ALA A 502 -16.83 0.02 -5.71
CA ALA A 502 -18.28 0.24 -5.74
C ALA A 502 -18.83 0.94 -4.50
N SER A 503 -18.20 0.76 -3.33
CA SER A 503 -18.57 1.47 -2.11
C SER A 503 -18.07 2.91 -2.12
N LEU A 504 -16.85 3.15 -2.61
CA LEU A 504 -16.30 4.51 -2.74
C LEU A 504 -17.14 5.38 -3.68
N GLU A 505 -17.55 4.84 -4.83
CA GLU A 505 -18.49 5.51 -5.73
C GLU A 505 -19.89 5.62 -5.10
N GLY A 506 -20.36 4.55 -4.45
CA GLY A 506 -21.68 4.48 -3.84
C GLY A 506 -21.95 5.50 -2.74
N VAL A 507 -20.95 5.78 -1.90
CA VAL A 507 -21.04 6.86 -0.90
C VAL A 507 -20.75 8.25 -1.51
N GLY A 508 -20.42 8.32 -2.80
CA GLY A 508 -20.09 9.55 -3.53
C GLY A 508 -18.72 10.13 -3.19
N MET A 509 -17.77 9.30 -2.76
CA MET A 509 -16.36 9.71 -2.60
C MET A 509 -15.68 9.79 -3.98
N LEU A 510 -15.89 8.79 -4.84
CA LEU A 510 -15.45 8.82 -6.24
C LEU A 510 -16.56 9.34 -7.18
N PRO A 511 -16.20 9.93 -8.33
CA PRO A 511 -17.16 10.29 -9.37
C PRO A 511 -17.94 9.09 -9.92
N PRO A 512 -19.22 9.24 -10.27
CA PRO A 512 -20.02 8.14 -10.82
C PRO A 512 -19.47 7.68 -12.18
N GLY A 513 -19.44 6.38 -12.40
CA GLY A 513 -18.92 5.77 -13.63
C GLY A 513 -17.39 5.70 -13.68
N THR A 514 -16.73 5.62 -12.52
CA THR A 514 -15.25 5.53 -12.45
C THR A 514 -14.74 4.30 -11.72
N VAL A 515 -15.64 3.47 -11.17
CA VAL A 515 -15.32 2.23 -10.45
C VAL A 515 -14.37 1.29 -11.20
N ASP A 516 -14.56 1.12 -12.50
CA ASP A 516 -13.79 0.24 -13.37
C ASP A 516 -12.36 0.73 -13.65
N LYS A 517 -12.08 1.99 -13.29
CA LYS A 517 -10.78 2.64 -13.47
C LYS A 517 -9.89 2.53 -12.23
N VAL A 518 -10.41 2.02 -11.12
CA VAL A 518 -9.74 1.99 -9.82
C VAL A 518 -8.73 0.85 -9.75
N VAL A 519 -7.51 1.17 -9.33
CA VAL A 519 -6.43 0.22 -9.03
C VAL A 519 -5.86 0.55 -7.66
N PHE A 520 -5.68 -0.46 -6.82
CA PHE A 520 -5.04 -0.30 -5.51
C PHE A 520 -3.53 -0.53 -5.62
N ALA A 521 -2.75 0.35 -4.99
CA ALA A 521 -1.28 0.32 -5.06
C ALA A 521 -0.60 0.07 -3.69
N GLY A 522 -1.37 -0.18 -2.62
CA GLY A 522 -0.83 -0.39 -1.28
C GLY A 522 -0.09 0.85 -0.76
N ASN A 523 0.99 0.64 0.00
CA ASN A 523 1.83 1.74 0.49
C ASN A 523 2.73 2.28 -0.64
N THR A 524 2.25 3.32 -1.31
CA THR A 524 2.94 3.97 -2.41
C THR A 524 4.17 4.76 -1.94
N SER A 525 4.14 5.37 -0.75
CA SER A 525 5.28 6.08 -0.15
C SER A 525 6.49 5.14 -0.03
N GLN A 526 6.31 4.00 0.66
CA GLN A 526 7.38 3.02 0.84
C GLN A 526 7.89 2.45 -0.50
N LEU A 527 6.98 2.15 -1.42
CA LEU A 527 7.33 1.65 -2.75
C LEU A 527 8.12 2.68 -3.57
N GLY A 528 7.71 3.94 -3.50
CA GLY A 528 8.40 5.08 -4.09
C GLY A 528 9.82 5.25 -3.54
N CYS A 529 9.96 5.22 -2.21
CA CYS A 529 11.24 5.26 -1.52
C CYS A 529 12.15 4.12 -1.99
N ALA A 530 11.64 2.90 -2.13
CA ALA A 530 12.41 1.78 -2.64
C ALA A 530 12.87 1.99 -4.10
N ARG A 531 12.02 2.52 -4.98
CA ARG A 531 12.41 2.84 -6.36
C ARG A 531 13.49 3.92 -6.43
N LEU A 532 13.37 4.96 -5.61
CA LEU A 532 14.35 6.03 -5.51
C LEU A 532 15.67 5.54 -4.89
N LEU A 533 15.62 4.57 -3.98
CA LEU A 533 16.79 3.94 -3.39
C LEU A 533 17.60 3.20 -4.45
N LEU A 534 16.92 2.47 -5.33
CA LEU A 534 17.53 1.63 -6.37
C LEU A 534 17.91 2.39 -7.66
N SER A 535 17.60 3.67 -7.76
CA SER A 535 17.86 4.47 -8.97
C SER A 535 18.17 5.94 -8.65
N SER A 536 19.45 6.31 -8.65
CA SER A 536 19.92 7.69 -8.47
C SER A 536 19.47 8.62 -9.59
N SER A 537 19.35 8.11 -10.82
CA SER A 537 18.81 8.86 -11.94
C SER A 537 17.33 9.22 -11.74
N LEU A 538 16.58 8.35 -11.06
CA LEU A 538 15.16 8.59 -10.76
C LEU A 538 14.99 9.68 -9.70
N ARG A 539 15.93 9.84 -8.77
CA ARG A 539 15.97 10.99 -7.83
C ARG A 539 16.03 12.31 -8.60
N ARG A 540 16.99 12.42 -9.54
CA ARG A 540 17.17 13.60 -10.39
C ARG A 540 15.96 13.87 -11.29
N THR A 541 15.37 12.83 -11.88
CA THR A 541 14.15 12.98 -12.68
C THR A 541 12.99 13.46 -11.80
N LEU A 542 12.80 12.87 -10.62
CA LEU A 542 11.75 13.30 -9.69
C LEU A 542 11.91 14.77 -9.28
N GLU A 543 13.13 15.21 -8.97
CA GLU A 543 13.41 16.61 -8.65
C GLU A 543 12.99 17.56 -9.78
N GLN A 544 13.24 17.18 -11.04
CA GLN A 544 12.84 17.96 -12.22
C GLN A 544 11.33 17.95 -12.44
N ASP A 545 10.70 16.79 -12.29
CA ASP A 545 9.26 16.62 -12.47
C ASP A 545 8.48 17.39 -11.38
N MET A 546 8.91 17.27 -10.12
CA MET A 546 8.27 17.97 -8.99
C MET A 546 8.46 19.48 -9.04
N ALA A 547 9.51 19.99 -9.68
CA ALA A 547 9.67 21.42 -9.92
C ALA A 547 8.61 22.00 -10.87
N GLN A 548 7.91 21.14 -11.63
CA GLN A 548 6.82 21.52 -12.54
C GLN A 548 5.43 21.19 -11.97
N VAL A 549 5.37 20.52 -10.82
CA VAL A 549 4.11 20.21 -10.14
C VAL A 549 3.54 21.48 -9.52
N GLU A 550 2.24 21.69 -9.70
CA GLU A 550 1.49 22.80 -9.09
C GLU A 550 0.70 22.38 -7.85
#